data_AF-A0A3B9NPM2-F1
#
_entry.id   AF-A0A3B9NPM2-F1
#
_cell.length_a   1.000
_cell.length_b   1.000
_cell.length_c   1.000
_cell.angle_alpha   90.00
_cell.angle_beta   90.00
_cell.angle_gamma   90.00
#
_symmetry.space_group_name_H-M   'P 1'
#
loop_
_entity.id
_entity.type
_entity.pdbx_description
1 polymer ?
#
loop_
_entity_poly.entity_id
_entity_poly.type
_entity_poly.pdbx_seq_one_letter_code
_entity_poly.pdbx_strand_id
1 'polypeptide(L)'
;MLGRDFSDYENDIRTHLSGLLGAKQFDFDRDVASITVNRWAHGYAVAGPGDSAAIGRQPFGRITIANSDSAPAADAIEAMMMGHRAVGELR
;
A
#
# COMPACT_ATOMS: atom_id res chain seq x y z
N MET A 1 11.98 7.08 5.01
CA MET A 1 10.79 7.77 4.46
C MET A 1 10.47 9.06 5.19
N LEU A 2 10.37 9.06 6.53
CA LEU A 2 9.93 10.23 7.32
C LEU A 2 10.89 11.44 7.30
N GLY A 3 12.19 11.24 7.06
CA GLY A 3 13.19 12.31 7.03
C GLY A 3 13.72 12.68 5.66
N ARG A 4 13.07 12.25 4.56
CA ARG A 4 13.49 12.60 3.20
C ARG A 4 12.68 13.75 2.63
N ASP A 5 13.36 14.67 1.98
CA ASP A 5 12.75 15.75 1.23
C ASP A 5 12.30 15.26 -0.15
N PHE A 6 11.49 16.06 -0.85
CA PHE A 6 11.05 15.70 -2.21
C PHE A 6 12.24 15.54 -3.18
N SER A 7 13.25 16.41 -3.08
CA SER A 7 14.44 16.39 -3.92
C SER A 7 15.22 15.08 -3.84
N ASP A 8 15.20 14.42 -2.67
CA ASP A 8 15.85 13.11 -2.53
C ASP A 8 15.16 12.05 -3.40
N TYR A 9 13.82 12.09 -3.46
CA TYR A 9 13.05 11.18 -4.31
C TYR A 9 13.24 11.51 -5.79
N GLU A 10 13.22 12.79 -6.15
CA GLU A 10 13.45 13.24 -7.52
C GLU A 10 14.82 12.79 -8.04
N ASN A 11 15.88 12.95 -7.23
CA ASN A 11 17.23 12.52 -7.58
C ASN A 11 17.35 10.99 -7.73
N ASP A 12 16.73 10.22 -6.83
CA ASP A 12 16.72 8.76 -6.92
C ASP A 12 15.98 8.27 -8.17
N ILE A 13 14.80 8.84 -8.47
CA ILE A 13 14.02 8.50 -9.67
C ILE A 13 14.82 8.85 -10.93
N ARG A 14 15.44 10.03 -10.98
CA ARG A 14 16.32 10.45 -12.08
C ARG A 14 17.46 9.46 -12.31
N THR A 15 18.15 9.09 -11.24
CA THR A 15 19.28 8.15 -11.30
C THR A 15 18.83 6.78 -11.82
N HIS A 16 17.75 6.24 -11.27
CA HIS A 16 17.26 4.92 -11.65
C HIS A 16 16.72 4.89 -13.09
N LEU A 17 15.88 5.84 -13.50
CA LEU A 17 15.32 5.85 -14.86
C LEU A 17 16.41 6.09 -15.91
N SER A 18 17.35 7.00 -15.66
CA SER A 18 18.47 7.26 -16.59
C SER A 18 19.39 6.05 -16.72
N GLY A 19 19.62 5.31 -15.63
CA GLY A 19 20.39 4.08 -15.64
C GLY A 19 19.70 2.90 -16.34
N LEU A 20 18.37 2.79 -16.21
CA LEU A 20 17.58 1.69 -16.78
C LEU A 20 17.28 1.87 -18.28
N LEU A 21 16.94 3.10 -18.70
CA LEU A 21 16.40 3.36 -20.04
C LEU A 21 17.48 3.75 -21.06
N GLY A 22 18.70 4.00 -20.62
CA GLY A 22 19.86 4.27 -21.48
C GLY A 22 19.86 5.66 -22.12
N ALA A 23 21.02 6.32 -22.10
CA ALA A 23 21.16 7.75 -22.43
C ALA A 23 20.76 8.17 -23.86
N LYS A 24 20.67 7.23 -24.82
CA LYS A 24 20.22 7.55 -26.20
C LYS A 24 18.70 7.57 -26.35
N GLN A 25 17.97 6.92 -25.43
CA GLN A 25 16.53 6.68 -25.55
C GLN A 25 15.73 7.48 -24.52
N PHE A 26 16.38 7.91 -23.44
CA PHE A 26 15.74 8.63 -22.35
C PHE A 26 16.62 9.79 -21.87
N ASP A 27 16.00 10.96 -21.75
CA ASP A 27 16.54 12.14 -21.10
C ASP A 27 15.51 12.57 -20.04
N PHE A 28 15.91 12.55 -18.77
CA PHE A 28 14.99 12.80 -17.67
C PHE A 28 14.36 14.19 -17.73
N ASP A 29 15.14 15.23 -18.05
CA ASP A 29 14.65 16.62 -18.07
C ASP A 29 13.74 16.88 -19.28
N ARG A 30 13.95 16.13 -20.37
CA ARG A 30 13.09 16.20 -21.56
C ARG A 30 11.81 15.37 -21.40
N ASP A 31 11.91 14.17 -20.86
CA ASP A 31 10.87 13.14 -20.98
C ASP A 31 9.96 13.02 -19.73
N VAL A 32 10.38 13.56 -18.57
CA VAL A 32 9.58 13.54 -17.33
C VAL A 32 8.87 14.88 -17.14
N ALA A 33 7.55 14.89 -17.34
CA ALA A 33 6.76 16.11 -17.19
C ALA A 33 6.53 16.52 -15.72
N SER A 34 6.36 15.55 -14.82
CA SER A 34 6.16 15.80 -13.39
C SER A 34 6.36 14.53 -12.56
N ILE A 35 6.54 14.71 -11.24
CA ILE A 35 6.64 13.62 -10.27
C ILE A 35 5.64 13.88 -9.14
N THR A 36 4.89 12.86 -8.77
CA THR A 36 4.07 12.86 -7.56
C THR A 36 4.52 11.71 -6.66
N VAL A 37 4.71 11.99 -5.38
CA VAL A 37 5.17 10.99 -4.40
C VAL A 37 4.06 10.68 -3.42
N ASN A 38 3.57 9.44 -3.45
CA ASN A 38 2.66 8.91 -2.43
C ASN A 38 3.48 8.29 -1.29
N ARG A 39 3.32 8.82 -0.07
CA ARG A 39 4.08 8.34 1.11
C ARG A 39 3.22 7.51 2.06
N TRP A 40 3.11 6.21 1.79
CA TRP A 40 2.37 5.28 2.62
C TRP A 40 3.32 4.45 3.49
N ALA A 41 3.45 4.82 4.78
CA ALA A 41 4.32 4.10 5.72
C ALA A 41 3.84 2.66 5.97
N HIS A 42 2.52 2.42 5.88
CA HIS A 42 1.88 1.12 6.00
C HIS A 42 0.96 0.91 4.79
N GLY A 43 1.56 0.80 3.61
CA GLY A 43 0.82 0.72 2.34
C GLY A 43 0.16 -0.63 2.06
N TYR A 44 0.56 -1.68 2.80
CA TYR A 44 0.11 -3.05 2.56
C TYR A 44 -0.08 -3.78 3.88
N ALA A 45 -1.15 -4.59 3.94
CA ALA A 45 -1.37 -5.52 5.04
C ALA A 45 -0.29 -6.62 5.02
N VAL A 46 0.16 -7.02 6.20
CA VAL A 46 1.12 -8.11 6.39
C VAL A 46 0.53 -9.06 7.43
N ALA A 47 0.72 -10.37 7.24
CA ALA A 47 0.33 -11.35 8.24
C ALA A 47 1.03 -11.09 9.57
N GLY A 48 0.21 -10.83 10.60
CA GLY A 48 0.67 -10.81 11.98
C GLY A 48 1.02 -12.22 12.48
N PRO A 49 1.60 -12.34 13.68
CA PRO A 49 1.96 -13.63 14.23
C PRO A 49 0.73 -14.52 14.44
N GLY A 50 0.87 -15.82 14.15
CA GLY A 50 -0.18 -16.81 14.34
C GLY A 50 -1.49 -16.41 13.68
N ASP A 51 -2.59 -16.51 14.42
CA ASP A 51 -3.94 -16.18 13.95
C ASP A 51 -4.42 -14.79 14.42
N SER A 52 -3.48 -13.85 14.58
CA SER A 52 -3.74 -12.50 15.10
C SER A 52 -4.84 -11.75 14.36
N ALA A 53 -4.99 -11.96 13.05
CA ALA A 53 -6.06 -11.34 12.28
C ALA A 53 -7.45 -11.92 12.59
N ALA A 54 -7.58 -13.24 12.77
CA ALA A 54 -8.86 -13.82 13.15
C ALA A 54 -9.24 -13.45 14.57
N ILE A 55 -8.27 -13.39 15.48
CA ILE A 55 -8.47 -12.91 16.85
C ILE A 55 -8.90 -11.45 16.84
N GLY A 56 -8.20 -10.60 16.08
CA GLY A 56 -8.45 -9.16 16.04
C GLY A 56 -9.76 -8.75 15.38
N ARG A 57 -10.27 -9.54 14.41
CA ARG A 57 -11.49 -9.21 13.67
C ARG A 57 -12.79 -9.69 14.30
N GLN A 58 -12.75 -10.33 15.48
CA GLN A 58 -13.96 -10.86 16.12
C GLN A 58 -14.99 -9.74 16.38
N PRO A 59 -16.31 -10.00 16.18
CA PRO A 59 -17.34 -9.02 16.47
C PRO A 59 -17.38 -8.61 17.94
N PHE A 60 -17.69 -7.34 18.20
CA PHE A 60 -17.95 -6.81 19.53
C PHE A 60 -19.33 -6.15 19.58
N GLY A 61 -20.32 -6.88 20.10
CA GLY A 61 -21.71 -6.44 20.11
C GLY A 61 -22.24 -6.25 18.68
N ARG A 62 -22.56 -4.99 18.31
CA ARG A 62 -23.01 -4.61 16.96
C ARG A 62 -21.88 -4.07 16.07
N ILE A 63 -20.62 -4.24 16.49
CA ILE A 63 -19.44 -3.77 15.75
C ILE A 63 -18.75 -4.99 15.12
N THR A 64 -18.59 -4.97 13.79
CA THR A 64 -17.82 -5.95 13.03
C THR A 64 -16.66 -5.23 12.32
N ILE A 65 -15.53 -5.91 12.15
CA ILE A 65 -14.29 -5.33 11.58
C ILE A 65 -14.08 -5.90 10.18
N ALA A 66 -13.80 -5.02 9.21
CA ALA A 66 -13.49 -5.37 7.83
C ALA A 66 -12.38 -4.49 7.27
N ASN A 67 -11.47 -5.12 6.52
CA ASN A 67 -10.40 -4.54 5.70
C ASN A 67 -9.51 -5.69 5.19
N SER A 68 -8.47 -5.35 4.43
CA SER A 68 -7.37 -6.25 4.05
C SER A 68 -6.71 -6.97 5.25
N ASP A 69 -6.53 -6.26 6.36
CA ASP A 69 -5.86 -6.75 7.57
C ASP A 69 -6.69 -7.82 8.32
N SER A 70 -7.99 -7.89 8.03
CA SER A 70 -8.89 -8.91 8.55
C SER A 70 -8.66 -10.27 7.91
N ALA A 71 -7.99 -10.37 6.77
CA ALA A 71 -7.59 -11.64 6.13
C ALA A 71 -6.12 -11.62 5.67
N PRO A 72 -5.27 -11.01 6.49
CA PRO A 72 -3.97 -10.38 6.21
C PRO A 72 -3.45 -10.50 4.78
N ALA A 73 -4.22 -9.97 3.82
CA ALA A 73 -3.86 -9.97 2.42
C ALA A 73 -3.85 -8.55 1.88
N ALA A 74 -2.85 -8.25 1.06
CA ALA A 74 -2.51 -6.89 0.67
C ALA A 74 -3.21 -6.44 -0.63
N ASP A 75 -4.44 -6.89 -0.84
CA ASP A 75 -5.18 -6.64 -2.07
C ASP A 75 -6.63 -6.20 -1.82
N ALA A 76 -7.19 -5.54 -2.82
CA ALA A 76 -8.54 -4.97 -2.76
C ALA A 76 -9.62 -6.05 -2.80
N ILE A 77 -9.35 -7.22 -3.38
CA ILE A 77 -10.32 -8.31 -3.48
C ILE A 77 -10.60 -8.83 -2.07
N GLU A 78 -9.55 -9.09 -1.30
CA GLU A 78 -9.68 -9.58 0.07
C GLU A 78 -10.35 -8.55 0.97
N ALA A 79 -10.03 -7.26 0.81
CA ALA A 79 -10.71 -6.19 1.54
C ALA A 79 -12.23 -6.19 1.26
N MET A 80 -12.64 -6.40 0.00
CA MET A 80 -14.06 -6.53 -0.38
C MET A 80 -14.70 -7.80 0.21
N MET A 81 -13.99 -8.94 0.16
CA MET A 81 -14.47 -10.20 0.73
C MET A 81 -14.66 -10.10 2.25
N MET A 82 -13.74 -9.45 2.96
CA MET A 82 -13.86 -9.18 4.40
C MET A 82 -14.99 -8.20 4.71
N GLY A 83 -15.24 -7.23 3.83
CA GLY A 83 -16.43 -6.38 3.90
C GLY A 83 -17.73 -7.19 3.79
N HIS A 84 -17.82 -8.07 2.79
CA HIS A 84 -18.98 -8.95 2.63
C HIS A 84 -19.20 -9.85 3.85
N ARG A 85 -18.14 -10.47 4.38
CA ARG A 85 -18.17 -11.28 5.61
C ARG A 85 -18.72 -10.46 6.79
N ALA A 86 -18.14 -9.28 7.04
CA ALA A 86 -18.47 -8.48 8.22
C ALA A 86 -19.93 -7.99 8.23
N VAL A 87 -20.54 -7.76 7.06
CA VAL A 87 -21.97 -7.46 6.94
C VAL A 87 -22.82 -8.66 7.36
N GLY A 88 -22.42 -9.88 6.98
CA GLY A 88 -23.11 -11.12 7.38
C GLY A 88 -23.03 -11.44 8.88
N GLU A 89 -22.10 -10.83 9.61
CA GLU A 89 -21.92 -10.99 11.06
C GLU A 89 -22.77 -10.00 11.89
N LEU A 90 -23.38 -8.99 11.26
CA LEU A 90 -24.23 -8.01 11.95
C LEU A 90 -25.53 -8.67 12.46
N ARG A 91 -25.93 -8.33 13.68
CA ARG A 91 -27.18 -8.76 14.33
C ARG A 91 -27.97 -7.55 14.84
#